data_AF-A0A0G3GZ17-F1
#
_entry.id   AF-A0A0G3GZ17-F1
#
_cell.length_a   1.000
_cell.length_b   1.000
_cell.length_c   1.000
_cell.angle_alpha   90.00
_cell.angle_beta   90.00
_cell.angle_gamma   90.00
#
_symmetry.space_group_name_H-M   'P 1'
#
loop_
_entity.id
_entity.type
_entity.pdbx_description
1 polymer ?
#
loop_
_entity_poly.entity_id
_entity_poly.type
_entity_poly.pdbx_seq_one_letter_code
_entity_poly.pdbx_strand_id
1 'polypeptide(L)'
;MIASIEFVQLSKDSIIAASLEILNTFGLADMTMRRVATQLQVAPGALYWHFKNKQALIDATARTILADFLDAGATLGHENLTAACMHMRLSMLEHRDGAELVSAALTNSQLRTEVLEVFAATLPESAPAAGVATALHFVVGATVFEQTEYLRIAAEPQVGAIETEENPLVQAQLAAEEQFAMGLRIITTGLAHI
;
A
#
# COMPACT_ATOMS: atom_id res chain seq x y z
N MET A 1 27.94 22.66 -20.82
CA MET A 1 26.52 22.58 -20.43
C MET A 1 26.48 22.38 -18.93
N ILE A 2 26.02 23.38 -18.19
CA ILE A 2 25.85 23.29 -16.73
C ILE A 2 24.47 22.67 -16.54
N ALA A 3 24.38 21.52 -15.86
CA ALA A 3 23.11 20.90 -15.55
C ALA A 3 22.31 21.87 -14.66
N SER A 4 21.13 22.27 -15.13
CA SER A 4 20.19 23.06 -14.34
C SER A 4 19.77 22.22 -13.13
N ILE A 5 20.25 22.59 -11.95
CA ILE A 5 19.72 22.09 -10.68
C ILE A 5 18.35 22.74 -10.53
N GLU A 6 17.28 22.02 -10.85
CA GLU A 6 15.94 22.42 -10.40
C GLU A 6 15.94 22.38 -8.87
N PHE A 7 15.98 23.55 -8.24
CA PHE A 7 15.74 23.67 -6.81
C PHE A 7 14.27 23.36 -6.56
N VAL A 8 13.96 22.09 -6.33
CA VAL A 8 12.65 21.69 -5.83
C VAL A 8 12.48 22.34 -4.46
N GLN A 9 11.50 23.24 -4.35
CA GLN A 9 11.15 23.85 -3.08
C GLN A 9 10.76 22.74 -2.10
N LEU A 10 11.31 22.78 -0.89
CA LEU A 10 10.91 21.86 0.16
C LEU A 10 9.44 22.09 0.51
N SER A 11 8.63 21.06 0.35
CA SER A 11 7.19 21.05 0.61
C SER A 11 6.78 19.67 1.11
N LYS A 12 5.55 19.53 1.62
CA LYS A 12 5.04 18.21 2.00
C LYS A 12 5.03 17.26 0.81
N ASP A 13 4.62 17.74 -0.36
CA ASP A 13 4.47 16.93 -1.56
C ASP A 13 5.83 16.45 -2.08
N SER A 14 6.85 17.33 -2.13
CA SER A 14 8.19 16.91 -2.53
C SER A 14 8.84 15.93 -1.54
N ILE A 15 8.53 16.04 -0.25
CA ILE A 15 8.98 15.09 0.77
C ILE A 15 8.28 13.72 0.61
N ILE A 16 6.97 13.71 0.36
CA ILE A 16 6.20 12.48 0.14
C ILE A 16 6.68 11.80 -1.15
N ALA A 17 6.88 12.55 -2.24
CA ALA A 17 7.41 12.02 -3.50
C ALA A 17 8.78 11.35 -3.31
N ALA A 18 9.73 12.02 -2.64
CA ALA A 18 11.02 11.42 -2.33
C ALA A 18 10.90 10.18 -1.43
N SER A 19 9.90 10.15 -0.54
CA SER A 19 9.65 8.99 0.33
C SER A 19 9.11 7.80 -0.46
N LEU A 20 8.20 8.02 -1.41
CA LEU A 20 7.72 6.98 -2.34
C LEU A 20 8.85 6.45 -3.24
N GLU A 21 9.75 7.32 -3.72
CA GLU A 21 10.92 6.89 -4.48
C GLU A 21 11.84 5.99 -3.64
N ILE A 22 12.10 6.36 -2.38
CA ILE A 22 12.90 5.56 -1.45
C ILE A 22 12.21 4.23 -1.16
N LEU A 23 10.91 4.26 -0.88
CA LEU A 23 10.10 3.07 -0.63
C LEU A 23 10.18 2.09 -1.80
N ASN A 24 9.91 2.57 -3.02
CA ASN A 24 9.95 1.75 -4.23
C ASN A 24 11.34 1.16 -4.51
N THR A 25 12.40 1.91 -4.22
CA THR A 25 13.78 1.50 -4.54
C THR A 25 14.41 0.62 -3.45
N PHE A 26 14.22 0.98 -2.19
CA PHE A 26 14.97 0.40 -1.06
C PHE A 26 14.06 -0.27 -0.01
N GLY A 27 12.77 -0.02 -0.04
CA GLY A 27 11.81 -0.54 0.92
C GLY A 27 11.60 0.35 2.15
N LEU A 28 10.63 -0.04 2.98
CA LEU A 28 10.15 0.75 4.12
C LEU A 28 11.22 0.94 5.21
N ALA A 29 12.06 -0.07 5.42
CA ALA A 29 13.15 -0.03 6.39
C ALA A 29 14.13 1.12 6.10
N ASP A 30 14.42 1.35 4.82
CA ASP A 30 15.32 2.39 4.34
C ASP A 30 14.67 3.79 4.26
N MET A 31 13.34 3.88 4.31
CA MET A 31 12.58 5.13 4.36
C MET A 31 12.77 5.84 5.71
N THR A 32 13.95 6.41 5.92
CA THR A 32 14.34 7.15 7.13
C THR A 32 14.32 8.65 6.89
N MET A 33 14.04 9.45 7.93
CA MET A 33 14.09 10.91 7.85
C MET A 33 15.44 11.41 7.30
N ARG A 34 16.54 10.75 7.67
CA ARG A 34 17.88 11.11 7.19
C ARG A 34 18.04 10.82 5.70
N ARG A 35 17.62 9.65 5.21
CA ARG A 35 17.72 9.29 3.79
C ARG A 35 16.86 10.21 2.92
N VAL A 36 15.63 10.50 3.36
CA VAL A 36 14.73 11.44 2.67
C VAL A 36 15.37 12.83 2.58
N ALA A 37 15.96 13.34 3.66
CA ALA A 37 16.64 14.63 3.67
C ALA A 37 17.86 14.64 2.72
N THR A 38 18.66 13.57 2.74
CA THR A 38 19.80 13.41 1.83
C THR A 38 19.37 13.41 0.37
N GLN A 39 18.29 12.69 0.04
CA GLN A 39 17.76 12.63 -1.33
C GLN A 39 17.29 13.99 -1.82
N LEU A 40 16.67 14.78 -0.93
CA LEU A 40 16.26 16.16 -1.20
C LEU A 40 17.38 17.19 -1.06
N GLN A 41 18.61 16.75 -0.75
CA GLN A 41 19.79 17.61 -0.54
C GLN A 41 19.57 18.71 0.53
N VAL A 42 18.78 18.42 1.57
CA VAL A 42 18.53 19.31 2.70
C VAL A 42 19.07 18.74 4.00
N ALA A 43 19.24 19.60 5.01
CA ALA A 43 19.55 19.14 6.36
C ALA A 43 18.36 18.36 6.95
N PRO A 44 18.57 17.26 7.70
CA PRO A 44 17.46 16.50 8.31
C PRO A 44 16.51 17.34 9.17
N GLY A 45 17.03 18.39 9.82
CA GLY A 45 16.24 19.36 10.57
C GLY A 45 15.16 20.06 9.74
N ALA A 46 15.37 20.21 8.43
CA ALA A 46 14.43 20.86 7.52
C ALA A 46 13.13 20.08 7.37
N LEU A 47 13.18 18.75 7.40
CA LEU A 47 11.98 17.90 7.28
C LEU A 47 11.03 18.04 8.47
N TYR A 48 11.57 18.31 9.66
CA TYR A 48 10.77 18.41 10.89
C TYR A 48 9.82 19.62 10.91
N TRP A 49 10.05 20.61 10.04
CA TRP A 49 9.10 21.71 9.81
C TRP A 49 7.82 21.24 9.10
N HIS A 50 7.89 20.14 8.35
CA HIS A 50 6.76 19.58 7.59
C HIS A 50 6.16 18.34 8.27
N PHE A 51 7.01 17.50 8.86
CA PHE A 51 6.61 16.25 9.52
C PHE A 51 7.32 16.10 10.87
N LYS A 52 6.54 16.11 11.96
CA LYS A 52 7.06 16.04 13.33
C LYS A 52 7.93 14.82 13.63
N ASN A 53 7.75 13.70 12.90
CA ASN A 53 8.48 12.45 13.07
C ASN A 53 8.28 11.53 11.84
N LYS A 54 8.99 10.39 11.82
CA LYS A 54 8.87 9.37 10.75
C LYS A 54 7.44 8.83 10.61
N GLN A 55 6.70 8.67 11.72
CA GLN A 55 5.32 8.17 11.66
C GLN A 55 4.40 9.15 10.92
N ALA A 56 4.51 10.46 11.16
CA ALA A 56 3.73 11.46 10.44
C ALA A 56 4.01 11.46 8.93
N LEU A 57 5.23 11.10 8.53
CA LEU A 57 5.59 10.90 7.13
C LEU A 57 4.98 9.60 6.58
N ILE A 58 5.05 8.49 7.32
CA ILE A 58 4.37 7.23 6.97
C ILE A 58 2.87 7.45 6.75
N ASP A 59 2.21 8.13 7.69
CA ASP A 59 0.77 8.42 7.62
C ASP A 59 0.42 9.22 6.35
N ALA A 60 1.25 10.20 5.99
CA ALA A 60 1.03 11.01 4.78
C ALA A 60 1.32 10.25 3.50
N THR A 61 2.40 9.47 3.45
CA THR A 61 2.73 8.62 2.30
C THR A 61 1.65 7.56 2.07
N ALA A 62 1.13 6.93 3.13
CA ALA A 62 0.04 5.95 3.02
C ALA A 62 -1.23 6.57 2.46
N ARG A 63 -1.55 7.80 2.87
CA ARG A 63 -2.68 8.57 2.31
C ARG A 63 -2.50 8.84 0.82
N THR A 64 -1.27 9.09 0.36
CA THR A 64 -0.99 9.22 -1.08
C THR A 64 -1.18 7.89 -1.81
N ILE A 65 -0.70 6.77 -1.25
CA ILE A 65 -0.91 5.44 -1.83
C ILE A 65 -2.41 5.12 -1.95
N LEU A 66 -3.20 5.46 -0.93
CA LEU A 66 -4.63 5.16 -0.88
C LEU A 66 -5.51 6.29 -1.44
N ALA A 67 -4.95 7.31 -2.07
CA ALA A 67 -5.69 8.52 -2.45
C ALA A 67 -6.89 8.19 -3.35
N ASP A 68 -6.66 7.43 -4.42
CA ASP A 68 -7.70 7.05 -5.38
C ASP A 68 -8.73 6.09 -4.75
N PHE A 69 -8.29 5.19 -3.85
CA PHE A 69 -9.18 4.31 -3.10
C PHE A 69 -10.14 5.09 -2.20
N LEU A 70 -9.62 6.08 -1.46
CA LEU A 70 -10.42 6.92 -0.58
C LEU A 70 -11.36 7.84 -1.39
N ASP A 71 -10.88 8.42 -2.50
CA ASP A 71 -11.67 9.30 -3.35
C ASP A 71 -12.79 8.55 -4.09
N ALA A 72 -12.50 7.36 -4.62
CA ALA A 72 -13.51 6.50 -5.24
C ALA A 72 -14.62 6.12 -4.25
N GLY A 73 -14.25 5.82 -3.00
CA GLY A 73 -15.20 5.57 -1.91
C GLY A 73 -16.07 6.79 -1.59
N ALA A 74 -15.52 8.00 -1.64
CA ALA A 74 -16.23 9.23 -1.32
C ALA A 74 -17.13 9.77 -2.44
N THR A 75 -16.75 9.58 -3.71
CA THR A 75 -17.40 10.21 -4.87
C THR A 75 -18.46 9.31 -5.52
N LEU A 76 -18.07 8.10 -5.90
CA LEU A 76 -18.91 7.16 -6.65
C LEU A 76 -19.38 6.00 -5.78
N GLY A 77 -18.63 5.69 -4.72
CA GLY A 77 -18.77 4.45 -3.97
C GLY A 77 -18.24 3.26 -4.76
N HIS A 78 -17.61 2.33 -4.06
CA HIS A 78 -17.26 1.04 -4.67
C HIS A 78 -18.53 0.21 -4.88
N GLU A 79 -18.64 -0.48 -6.02
CA GLU A 79 -19.82 -1.28 -6.37
C GLU A 79 -20.17 -2.33 -5.31
N ASN A 80 -19.15 -2.98 -4.75
CA ASN A 80 -19.28 -4.01 -3.73
C ASN A 80 -17.95 -4.20 -2.99
N LEU A 81 -17.98 -5.02 -1.93
CA LEU A 81 -16.81 -5.29 -1.09
C LEU A 81 -15.62 -5.85 -1.90
N THR A 82 -15.90 -6.68 -2.91
CA THR A 82 -14.85 -7.26 -3.76
C THR A 82 -14.12 -6.16 -4.53
N ALA A 83 -14.84 -5.22 -5.14
CA ALA A 83 -14.24 -4.10 -5.86
C ALA A 83 -13.41 -3.20 -4.95
N ALA A 84 -13.88 -2.90 -3.74
CA ALA A 84 -13.13 -2.11 -2.76
C ALA A 84 -11.84 -2.82 -2.31
N CYS A 85 -11.91 -4.12 -1.97
CA CYS A 85 -10.74 -4.88 -1.57
C CYS A 85 -9.72 -5.02 -2.71
N MET A 86 -10.19 -5.23 -3.94
CA MET A 86 -9.31 -5.27 -5.12
C MET A 86 -8.61 -3.92 -5.35
N HIS A 87 -9.35 -2.81 -5.25
CA HIS A 87 -8.76 -1.48 -5.43
C HIS A 87 -7.67 -1.21 -4.37
N MET A 88 -7.98 -1.42 -3.10
CA MET A 88 -7.00 -1.22 -2.02
C MET A 88 -5.78 -2.13 -2.17
N ARG A 89 -5.97 -3.41 -2.56
CA ARG A 89 -4.87 -4.33 -2.85
C ARG A 89 -3.97 -3.79 -3.96
N LEU A 90 -4.55 -3.39 -5.09
CA LEU A 90 -3.79 -2.89 -6.24
C LEU A 90 -3.00 -1.63 -5.89
N SER A 91 -3.62 -0.67 -5.18
CA SER A 91 -2.91 0.53 -4.71
C SER A 91 -1.68 0.20 -3.85
N MET A 92 -1.77 -0.82 -2.99
CA MET A 92 -0.62 -1.26 -2.18
C MET A 92 0.45 -1.98 -3.02
N LEU A 93 0.05 -2.74 -4.04
CA LEU A 93 0.96 -3.50 -4.91
C LEU A 93 1.75 -2.64 -5.88
N GLU A 94 1.28 -1.44 -6.21
CA GLU A 94 2.01 -0.47 -7.02
C GLU A 94 3.33 0.00 -6.38
N HIS A 95 3.48 -0.22 -5.07
CA HIS A 95 4.61 0.24 -4.30
C HIS A 95 5.29 -0.91 -3.57
N ARG A 96 6.62 -1.02 -3.67
CA ARG A 96 7.40 -1.96 -2.84
C ARG A 96 7.11 -1.69 -1.36
N ASP A 97 6.87 -2.74 -0.58
CA ASP A 97 6.49 -2.65 0.84
C ASP A 97 5.26 -1.75 1.11
N GLY A 98 4.44 -1.48 0.09
CA GLY A 98 3.27 -0.61 0.18
C GLY A 98 2.24 -1.11 1.21
N ALA A 99 2.04 -2.43 1.27
CA ALA A 99 1.13 -3.02 2.26
C ALA A 99 1.67 -2.92 3.70
N GLU A 100 2.99 -3.04 3.88
CA GLU A 100 3.62 -2.85 5.19
C GLU A 100 3.54 -1.37 5.64
N LEU A 101 3.77 -0.43 4.71
CA LEU A 101 3.65 1.00 4.98
C LEU A 101 2.21 1.37 5.35
N VAL A 102 1.22 0.89 4.59
CA VAL A 102 -0.20 1.11 4.89
C VAL A 102 -0.60 0.48 6.22
N SER A 103 -0.15 -0.75 6.50
CA SER A 103 -0.37 -1.41 7.80
C SER A 103 0.16 -0.58 8.97
N ALA A 104 1.37 -0.03 8.85
CA ALA A 104 1.94 0.88 9.85
C ALA A 104 1.14 2.18 10.01
N ALA A 105 0.63 2.75 8.93
CA ALA A 105 -0.18 3.98 8.94
C ALA A 105 -1.58 3.76 9.53
N LEU A 106 -2.17 2.57 9.38
CA LEU A 106 -3.48 2.23 9.94
C LEU A 106 -3.50 2.15 11.49
N THR A 107 -2.35 2.25 12.14
CA THR A 107 -2.27 2.48 13.60
C THR A 107 -2.81 3.87 13.99
N ASN A 108 -2.84 4.82 13.05
CA ASN A 108 -3.52 6.10 13.17
C ASN A 108 -5.04 5.90 13.07
N SER A 109 -5.78 6.33 14.10
CA SER A 109 -7.23 6.15 14.17
C SER A 109 -7.99 6.84 13.03
N GLN A 110 -7.50 7.97 12.53
CA GLN A 110 -8.19 8.76 11.52
C GLN A 110 -8.20 8.05 10.15
N LEU A 111 -7.02 7.66 9.65
CA LEU A 111 -6.91 6.92 8.38
C LEU A 111 -7.66 5.58 8.46
N ARG A 112 -7.55 4.89 9.60
CA ARG A 112 -8.26 3.63 9.82
C ARG A 112 -9.77 3.81 9.75
N THR A 113 -10.32 4.86 10.35
CA THR A 113 -11.75 5.16 10.27
C THR A 113 -12.19 5.40 8.83
N GLU A 114 -11.47 6.24 8.08
CA GLU A 114 -11.79 6.55 6.67
C GLU A 114 -11.81 5.28 5.80
N VAL A 115 -10.81 4.41 5.95
CA VAL A 115 -10.76 3.12 5.22
C VAL A 115 -11.92 2.20 5.62
N LEU A 116 -12.25 2.12 6.91
CA LEU A 116 -13.39 1.33 7.39
C LEU A 116 -14.72 1.88 6.87
N GLU A 117 -14.87 3.20 6.76
CA GLU A 117 -16.06 3.84 6.18
C GLU A 117 -16.24 3.47 4.71
N VAL A 118 -15.16 3.45 3.93
CA VAL A 118 -15.20 3.00 2.52
C VAL A 118 -15.68 1.54 2.45
N PHE A 119 -15.15 0.64 3.27
CA PHE A 119 -15.60 -0.75 3.29
C PHE A 119 -17.03 -0.91 3.80
N ALA A 120 -17.43 -0.17 4.83
CA ALA A 120 -18.78 -0.20 5.37
C ALA A 120 -19.82 0.22 4.33
N ALA A 121 -19.50 1.21 3.49
CA ALA A 121 -20.37 1.67 2.40
C ALA A 121 -20.63 0.59 1.32
N THR A 122 -19.80 -0.45 1.25
CA THR A 122 -19.96 -1.57 0.30
C THR A 122 -20.77 -2.75 0.83
N LEU A 123 -21.21 -2.67 2.08
CA LEU A 123 -21.95 -3.72 2.76
C LEU A 123 -23.36 -3.24 3.11
N PRO A 124 -24.36 -4.14 3.18
CA PRO A 124 -25.69 -3.76 3.64
C PRO A 124 -25.63 -3.30 5.11
N GLU A 125 -26.52 -2.39 5.51
CA GLU A 125 -26.59 -1.89 6.90
C GLU A 125 -26.78 -3.01 7.95
N SER A 126 -27.37 -4.14 7.53
CA SER A 126 -27.55 -5.32 8.38
C SER A 126 -26.28 -6.15 8.57
N ALA A 127 -25.21 -5.89 7.80
CA ALA A 127 -23.98 -6.65 7.89
C ALA A 127 -23.33 -6.47 9.28
N PRO A 128 -22.78 -7.55 9.88
CA PRO A 128 -22.05 -7.43 11.13
C PRO A 128 -20.87 -6.46 10.99
N ALA A 129 -20.64 -5.59 11.98
CA ALA A 129 -19.48 -4.68 12.00
C ALA A 129 -18.14 -5.43 11.88
N ALA A 130 -18.09 -6.68 12.35
CA ALA A 130 -16.94 -7.57 12.19
C ALA A 130 -16.59 -7.86 10.71
N GLY A 131 -17.55 -7.75 9.79
CA GLY A 131 -17.33 -7.94 8.35
C GLY A 131 -16.39 -6.89 7.75
N VAL A 132 -16.59 -5.62 8.10
CA VAL A 132 -15.75 -4.50 7.65
C VAL A 132 -14.30 -4.69 8.13
N ALA A 133 -14.12 -5.00 9.41
CA ALA A 133 -12.80 -5.25 9.99
C ALA A 133 -12.14 -6.50 9.40
N THR A 134 -12.92 -7.56 9.15
CA THR A 134 -12.44 -8.79 8.50
C THR A 134 -11.90 -8.49 7.10
N ALA A 135 -12.64 -7.71 6.30
CA ALA A 135 -12.20 -7.33 4.96
C ALA A 135 -10.89 -6.52 4.98
N LEU A 136 -10.78 -5.54 5.88
CA LEU A 136 -9.56 -4.75 6.06
C LEU A 136 -8.36 -5.63 6.45
N HIS A 137 -8.52 -6.50 7.45
CA HIS A 137 -7.43 -7.38 7.90
C HIS A 137 -7.03 -8.38 6.82
N PHE A 138 -8.00 -8.92 6.08
CA PHE A 138 -7.74 -9.81 4.97
C PHE A 138 -6.94 -9.11 3.86
N VAL A 139 -7.39 -7.94 3.38
CA VAL A 139 -6.72 -7.27 2.26
C VAL A 139 -5.29 -6.85 2.62
N VAL A 140 -5.08 -6.28 3.81
CA VAL A 140 -3.74 -5.89 4.26
C VAL A 140 -2.87 -7.13 4.44
N GLY A 141 -3.36 -8.15 5.14
CA GLY A 141 -2.60 -9.37 5.41
C GLY A 141 -2.21 -10.11 4.14
N ALA A 142 -3.17 -10.37 3.25
CA ALA A 142 -2.93 -11.05 1.99
C ALA A 142 -1.89 -10.31 1.13
N THR A 143 -1.99 -8.98 1.04
CA THR A 143 -1.05 -8.18 0.25
C THR A 143 0.35 -8.14 0.86
N VAL A 144 0.48 -8.13 2.20
CA VAL A 144 1.79 -8.25 2.87
C VAL A 144 2.46 -9.58 2.54
N PHE A 145 1.72 -10.69 2.62
CA PHE A 145 2.27 -12.02 2.29
C PHE A 145 2.68 -12.12 0.81
N GLU A 146 1.86 -11.56 -0.07
CA GLU A 146 2.14 -11.49 -1.51
C GLU A 146 3.43 -10.72 -1.82
N GLN A 147 3.60 -9.52 -1.29
CA GLN A 147 4.82 -8.73 -1.48
C GLN A 147 6.06 -9.41 -0.88
N THR A 148 5.91 -10.05 0.28
CA THR A 148 7.00 -10.81 0.93
C THR A 148 7.46 -11.97 0.03
N GLU A 149 6.53 -12.69 -0.58
CA GLU A 149 6.84 -13.79 -1.49
C GLU A 149 7.51 -13.29 -2.77
N TYR A 150 7.08 -12.17 -3.34
CA TYR A 150 7.73 -11.59 -4.52
C TYR A 150 9.17 -11.17 -4.25
N LEU A 151 9.43 -10.57 -3.09
CA LEU A 151 10.79 -10.22 -2.67
C LEU A 151 11.66 -11.45 -2.47
N ARG A 152 11.10 -12.52 -1.88
CA ARG A 152 11.77 -13.81 -1.70
C ARG A 152 12.19 -14.40 -3.05
N ILE A 153 11.25 -14.50 -3.99
CA ILE A 153 11.50 -15.03 -5.34
C ILE A 153 12.51 -14.17 -6.09
N ALA A 154 12.39 -12.83 -6.02
CA ALA A 154 13.31 -11.92 -6.68
C ALA A 154 14.75 -12.00 -6.14
N ALA A 155 14.92 -12.45 -4.88
CA ALA A 155 16.24 -12.65 -4.27
C ALA A 155 16.87 -14.02 -4.58
N GLU A 156 16.11 -14.97 -5.17
CA GLU A 156 16.64 -16.30 -5.48
C GLU A 156 17.59 -16.27 -6.69
N PRO A 157 18.76 -16.91 -6.61
CA PRO A 157 19.66 -17.06 -7.75
C PRO A 157 18.99 -17.89 -8.86
N GLN A 158 18.82 -17.31 -10.05
CA GLN A 158 18.36 -18.03 -11.24
C GLN A 158 19.48 -18.91 -11.80
N VAL A 159 19.78 -20.03 -11.14
CA VAL A 159 20.79 -20.99 -11.60
C VAL A 159 20.12 -22.05 -12.47
N GLY A 160 20.45 -22.05 -13.76
CA GLY A 160 20.03 -23.11 -14.69
C GLY A 160 18.66 -22.95 -15.35
N ALA A 161 18.05 -21.76 -15.27
CA ALA A 161 16.78 -21.48 -15.96
C ALA A 161 16.94 -21.70 -17.48
N ILE A 162 16.23 -22.68 -18.01
CA ILE A 162 16.08 -22.89 -19.44
C ILE A 162 15.10 -21.83 -19.94
N GLU A 163 15.33 -21.21 -21.10
CA GLU A 163 14.49 -20.13 -21.68
C GLU A 163 12.99 -20.49 -21.83
N THR A 164 12.61 -21.75 -21.61
CA THR A 164 11.24 -22.27 -21.69
C THR A 164 10.55 -22.44 -20.33
N GLU A 165 11.23 -22.23 -19.20
CA GLU A 165 10.58 -22.27 -17.87
C GLU A 165 9.83 -20.95 -17.61
N GLU A 166 8.56 -21.07 -17.20
CA GLU A 166 7.72 -19.92 -16.89
C GLU A 166 8.32 -19.11 -15.73
N ASN A 167 8.29 -17.78 -15.86
CA ASN A 167 8.86 -16.87 -14.88
C ASN A 167 8.22 -17.11 -13.49
N PRO A 168 9.00 -17.51 -12.45
CA PRO A 168 8.46 -17.80 -11.12
C PRO A 168 7.68 -16.65 -10.49
N LEU A 169 8.07 -15.39 -10.78
CA LEU A 169 7.36 -14.22 -10.29
C LEU A 169 5.96 -14.11 -10.93
N VAL A 170 5.85 -14.39 -12.23
CA VAL A 170 4.56 -14.38 -12.94
C VAL A 170 3.65 -15.47 -12.39
N GLN A 171 4.20 -16.66 -12.13
CA GLN A 171 3.43 -17.75 -11.52
C GLN A 171 2.94 -17.42 -10.11
N ALA A 172 3.79 -16.81 -9.28
CA ALA A 172 3.40 -16.34 -7.96
C ALA A 172 2.34 -15.23 -8.03
N GLN A 173 2.38 -14.36 -9.05
CA GLN A 173 1.36 -13.33 -9.28
C GLN A 173 0.00 -13.92 -9.62
N LEU A 174 -0.05 -14.87 -10.55
CA LEU A 174 -1.29 -15.56 -10.92
C LEU A 174 -1.88 -16.35 -9.73
N ALA A 175 -1.03 -17.06 -8.98
CA ALA A 175 -1.46 -17.79 -7.80
C ALA A 175 -1.99 -16.87 -6.70
N ALA A 176 -1.34 -15.73 -6.45
CA ALA A 176 -1.80 -14.75 -5.47
C ALA A 176 -3.16 -14.13 -5.88
N GLU A 177 -3.35 -13.83 -7.16
CA GLU A 177 -4.63 -13.32 -7.67
C GLU A 177 -5.77 -14.33 -7.47
N GLU A 178 -5.56 -15.61 -7.80
CA GLU A 178 -6.55 -16.67 -7.58
C GLU A 178 -6.87 -16.85 -6.09
N GLN A 179 -5.84 -16.91 -5.25
CA GLN A 179 -6.00 -17.05 -3.80
C GLN A 179 -6.74 -15.87 -3.18
N PHE A 180 -6.42 -14.65 -3.61
CA PHE A 180 -7.09 -13.44 -3.13
C PHE A 180 -8.56 -13.43 -3.52
N ALA A 181 -8.88 -13.73 -4.78
CA ALA A 181 -10.26 -13.82 -5.26
C ALA A 181 -11.05 -14.90 -4.51
N MET A 182 -10.46 -16.07 -4.26
CA MET A 182 -11.10 -17.13 -3.48
C MET A 182 -11.33 -16.70 -2.02
N GLY A 183 -10.35 -16.05 -1.39
CA GLY A 183 -10.48 -15.52 -0.03
C GLY A 183 -11.64 -14.52 0.10
N LEU A 184 -11.77 -13.58 -0.85
CA LEU A 184 -12.90 -12.66 -0.90
C LEU A 184 -14.24 -13.37 -1.09
N ARG A 185 -14.29 -14.41 -1.94
CA ARG A 185 -15.50 -15.22 -2.09
C ARG A 185 -15.91 -15.92 -0.79
N ILE A 186 -14.95 -16.45 -0.02
CA ILE A 186 -15.21 -17.05 1.28
C ILE A 186 -15.81 -16.01 2.24
N ILE A 187 -15.20 -14.82 2.32
CA ILE A 187 -15.65 -13.73 3.20
C ILE A 187 -17.06 -13.27 2.81
N THR A 188 -17.28 -12.93 1.54
CA THR A 188 -18.56 -12.41 1.04
C THR A 188 -19.68 -13.43 1.14
N THR A 189 -19.41 -14.72 0.88
CA THR A 189 -20.38 -15.80 1.08
C THR A 189 -20.72 -15.95 2.56
N GLY A 190 -19.73 -15.92 3.45
CA GLY A 190 -19.96 -15.96 4.90
C GLY A 190 -20.83 -14.81 5.40
N LEU A 191 -20.56 -13.59 4.93
CA LEU A 191 -21.35 -12.40 5.29
C LEU A 191 -22.80 -12.45 4.80
N ALA A 192 -23.09 -13.16 3.72
CA ALA A 192 -24.45 -13.33 3.21
C ALA A 192 -25.31 -14.32 4.03
N HIS A 193 -24.69 -15.09 4.92
CA HIS A 193 -25.35 -16.18 5.65
C HIS A 193 -25.29 -16.03 7.19
N ILE A 194 -24.77 -14.92 7.69
CA ILE A 194 -24.76 -14.55 9.12
C ILE A 194 -25.81 -13.45 9.35
#